data_AF-A0A497MD57-F1
#
_entry.id   AF-A0A497MD57-F1
#
_cell.length_a   1.000
_cell.length_b   1.000
_cell.length_c   1.000
_cell.angle_alpha   90.00
_cell.angle_beta   90.00
_cell.angle_gamma   90.00
#
_symmetry.space_group_name_H-M   'P 1'
#
loop_
_entity.id
_entity.type
_entity.pdbx_description
1 polymer ?
#
loop_
_entity_poly.entity_id
_entity_poly.type
_entity_poly.pdbx_seq_one_letter_code
_entity_poly.pdbx_strand_id
1 'polypeptide(L)'
;YVEAAKRLVYGDVGLDLPAGPSEIAVLADDSADPALIAVDLLSQAEHPNSSALLVTTSERLAFKVSKLIGEMAEPRLLESLKRGGVFIAEDVEEALNFLNLYAPEHLELFVENPEKVLSMVRNAGSVFLGPLTPAVLGDYATGVSHVLPTGGAARFSSGLTPLDFLKVLTIQRVDAEGFKTLRKAAERLAQVEGLRWHGEALRARRV
;
A
#
# COMPACT_ATOMS: atom_id res chain seq x y z
N TYR A 1 -13.48 -9.48 -11.84
CA TYR A 1 -13.49 -9.61 -13.32
C TYR A 1 -12.62 -8.56 -14.00
N VAL A 2 -12.78 -7.26 -13.71
CA VAL A 2 -11.97 -6.19 -14.30
C VAL A 2 -10.46 -6.42 -14.13
N GLU A 3 -10.01 -6.70 -12.91
CA GLU A 3 -8.59 -7.01 -12.63
C GLU A 3 -8.07 -8.22 -13.42
N ALA A 4 -8.88 -9.28 -13.52
CA ALA A 4 -8.50 -10.45 -14.31
C ALA A 4 -8.36 -10.10 -15.81
N ALA A 5 -9.24 -9.26 -16.34
CA ALA A 5 -9.14 -8.77 -17.72
C ALA A 5 -7.90 -7.89 -17.95
N LYS A 6 -7.57 -6.99 -17.00
CA LYS A 6 -6.33 -6.20 -17.03
C LYS A 6 -5.09 -7.10 -17.12
N ARG A 7 -5.04 -8.14 -16.29
CA ARG A 7 -3.92 -9.11 -16.30
C ARG A 7 -3.78 -9.86 -17.62
N LEU A 8 -4.89 -10.14 -18.32
CA LEU A 8 -4.84 -10.84 -19.61
C LEU A 8 -4.21 -10.02 -20.74
N VAL A 9 -4.23 -8.69 -20.64
CA VAL A 9 -3.64 -7.78 -21.65
C VAL A 9 -2.28 -7.20 -21.22
N TYR A 10 -1.82 -7.54 -20.02
CA TYR A 10 -0.51 -7.11 -19.54
C TYR A 10 0.62 -7.68 -20.41
N GLY A 11 1.56 -6.82 -20.80
CA GLY A 11 2.67 -7.16 -21.70
C GLY A 11 2.46 -6.59 -23.11
N ASP A 12 1.21 -6.58 -23.60
CA ASP A 12 0.83 -5.79 -24.78
C ASP A 12 0.62 -4.31 -24.39
N VAL A 13 0.05 -4.10 -23.21
CA VAL A 13 -0.06 -2.78 -22.56
C VAL A 13 0.50 -2.84 -21.13
N GLY A 14 0.92 -1.67 -20.62
CA GLY A 14 1.25 -1.50 -19.21
C GLY A 14 0.00 -1.54 -18.33
N LEU A 15 0.17 -1.93 -17.07
CA LEU A 15 -0.84 -1.75 -16.03
C LEU A 15 -0.33 -0.72 -15.02
N ASP A 16 -1.27 -0.02 -14.39
CA ASP A 16 -1.05 0.85 -13.25
C ASP A 16 -0.63 0.03 -12.01
N LEU A 17 -1.58 -0.67 -11.39
CA LEU A 17 -1.37 -1.45 -10.19
C LEU A 17 -2.39 -2.60 -10.08
N PRO A 18 -2.04 -3.68 -9.35
CA PRO A 18 -2.98 -4.75 -9.06
C PRO A 18 -4.05 -4.24 -8.08
N ALA A 19 -5.30 -4.20 -8.52
CA ALA A 19 -6.43 -3.78 -7.70
C ALA A 19 -7.41 -4.93 -7.52
N GLY A 20 -7.86 -5.17 -6.29
CA GLY A 20 -8.86 -6.17 -5.92
C GLY A 20 -10.05 -5.52 -5.24
N PRO A 21 -10.82 -6.29 -4.44
CA PRO A 21 -11.81 -5.70 -3.54
C PRO A 21 -11.14 -4.72 -2.58
N SER A 22 -11.86 -3.65 -2.23
CA SER A 22 -11.36 -2.57 -1.39
C SER A 22 -11.29 -2.98 0.08
N GLU A 23 -10.37 -2.37 0.83
CA GLU A 23 -10.05 -2.75 2.20
C GLU A 23 -9.85 -1.51 3.09
N ILE A 24 -10.37 -1.57 4.32
CA ILE A 24 -10.00 -0.62 5.39
C ILE A 24 -9.50 -1.37 6.61
N ALA A 25 -8.46 -0.83 7.23
CA ALA A 25 -7.98 -1.23 8.53
C ALA A 25 -7.94 -0.05 9.49
N VAL A 26 -8.50 -0.24 10.68
CA VAL A 26 -8.48 0.75 11.75
C VAL A 26 -7.61 0.21 12.88
N LEU A 27 -6.55 0.93 13.23
CA LEU A 27 -5.80 0.72 14.46
C LEU A 27 -6.33 1.66 15.54
N ALA A 28 -6.81 1.13 16.65
CA ALA A 28 -7.36 1.95 17.72
C ALA A 28 -6.90 1.56 19.13
N ASP A 29 -6.66 2.54 19.99
CA ASP A 29 -6.44 2.34 21.43
C ASP A 29 -7.69 2.72 22.26
N ASP A 30 -7.58 2.64 23.59
CA ASP A 30 -8.70 2.91 24.51
C ASP A 30 -9.27 4.34 24.43
N SER A 31 -8.52 5.29 23.87
CA SER A 31 -8.92 6.69 23.74
C SER A 31 -9.93 6.93 22.62
N ALA A 32 -10.05 5.98 21.67
CA ALA A 32 -10.88 6.15 20.48
C ALA A 32 -12.39 6.12 20.77
N ASP A 33 -13.15 6.87 19.98
CA ASP A 33 -14.62 6.83 20.00
C ASP A 33 -15.13 5.61 19.19
N PRO A 34 -15.79 4.63 19.84
CA PRO A 34 -16.32 3.46 19.13
C PRO A 34 -17.37 3.80 18.08
N ALA A 35 -18.08 4.93 18.20
CA ALA A 35 -19.07 5.35 17.22
C ALA A 35 -18.44 5.76 15.89
N LEU A 36 -17.31 6.47 15.95
CA LEU A 36 -16.56 6.88 14.75
C LEU A 36 -16.01 5.65 14.02
N ILE A 37 -15.34 4.76 14.74
CA ILE A 37 -14.80 3.52 14.16
C ILE A 37 -15.91 2.67 13.54
N ALA A 38 -17.07 2.55 14.20
CA ALA A 38 -18.18 1.79 13.66
C ALA A 38 -18.68 2.35 12.32
N VAL A 39 -18.79 3.68 12.18
CA VAL A 39 -19.22 4.28 10.90
C VAL A 39 -18.17 4.16 9.80
N ASP A 40 -16.88 4.29 10.11
CA ASP A 40 -15.80 4.15 9.12
C ASP A 40 -15.69 2.69 8.61
N LEU A 41 -15.88 1.70 9.49
CA LEU A 41 -15.95 0.29 9.07
C LEU A 41 -17.19 0.00 8.22
N LEU A 42 -18.34 0.60 8.58
CA LEU A 42 -19.58 0.43 7.82
C LEU A 42 -19.51 1.12 6.46
N SER A 43 -18.88 2.29 6.33
CA SER A 43 -18.71 2.98 5.04
C SER A 43 -17.90 2.13 4.08
N GLN A 44 -16.82 1.49 4.54
CA GLN A 44 -16.08 0.55 3.71
C GLN A 44 -16.92 -0.67 3.33
N ALA A 45 -17.73 -1.20 4.26
CA ALA A 45 -18.57 -2.36 4.02
C ALA A 45 -19.68 -2.10 2.96
N GLU A 46 -19.99 -0.84 2.63
CA GLU A 46 -20.89 -0.50 1.53
C GLU A 46 -20.34 -0.90 0.16
N HIS A 47 -19.01 -1.02 0.03
CA HIS A 47 -18.38 -1.51 -1.18
C HIS A 47 -18.57 -3.03 -1.33
N PRO A 48 -18.92 -3.52 -2.52
CA PRO A 48 -19.17 -4.95 -2.73
C PRO A 48 -17.88 -5.76 -2.62
N ASN A 49 -17.91 -6.83 -1.82
CA ASN A 49 -16.77 -7.73 -1.54
C ASN A 49 -15.62 -7.09 -0.76
N SER A 50 -15.81 -5.92 -0.15
CA SER A 50 -14.79 -5.26 0.65
C SER A 50 -14.50 -6.01 1.96
N SER A 51 -13.38 -5.67 2.59
CA SER A 51 -13.07 -6.05 3.97
C SER A 51 -12.89 -4.81 4.84
N ALA A 52 -13.42 -4.88 6.07
CA ALA A 52 -13.28 -3.82 7.07
C ALA A 52 -12.82 -4.43 8.39
N LEU A 53 -11.62 -4.06 8.84
CA LEU A 53 -11.01 -4.65 10.03
C LEU A 53 -10.70 -3.60 11.09
N LEU A 54 -10.96 -3.94 12.34
CA LEU A 54 -10.48 -3.23 13.52
C LEU A 54 -9.39 -4.06 14.18
N VAL A 55 -8.24 -3.46 14.44
CA VAL A 55 -7.20 -4.00 15.33
C VAL A 55 -7.11 -3.04 16.51
N THR A 56 -7.34 -3.54 17.72
CA THR A 56 -7.32 -2.69 18.91
C THR A 56 -6.61 -3.36 20.07
N THR A 57 -6.01 -2.54 20.94
CA THR A 57 -5.45 -2.99 22.21
C THR A 57 -6.48 -3.02 23.34
N SER A 58 -7.74 -2.70 23.05
CA SER A 58 -8.81 -2.57 24.05
C SER A 58 -9.96 -3.53 23.77
N GLU A 59 -10.13 -4.53 24.64
CA GLU A 59 -11.30 -5.43 24.62
C GLU A 59 -12.61 -4.65 24.78
N ARG A 60 -12.59 -3.60 25.60
CA ARG A 60 -13.75 -2.72 25.82
C ARG A 60 -14.14 -2.02 24.53
N LEU A 61 -13.17 -1.48 23.79
CA LEU A 61 -13.42 -0.83 22.51
C LEU A 61 -13.93 -1.84 21.49
N ALA A 62 -13.28 -2.99 21.36
CA ALA A 62 -13.68 -4.09 20.47
C ALA A 62 -15.16 -4.45 20.67
N PHE A 63 -15.56 -4.71 21.92
CA PHE A 63 -16.95 -5.05 22.23
C PHE A 63 -17.94 -3.94 21.87
N LYS A 64 -17.60 -2.68 22.18
CA LYS A 64 -18.47 -1.53 21.88
C LYS A 64 -18.65 -1.34 20.38
N VAL A 65 -17.57 -1.43 19.60
CA VAL A 65 -17.63 -1.31 18.13
C VAL A 65 -18.44 -2.45 17.53
N SER A 66 -18.19 -3.70 17.94
CA SER A 66 -18.98 -4.85 17.44
C SER A 66 -20.47 -4.71 17.76
N LYS A 67 -20.82 -4.21 18.95
CA LYS A 67 -22.21 -3.94 19.31
C LYS A 67 -22.84 -2.88 18.41
N LEU A 68 -22.17 -1.74 18.20
CA LEU A 68 -22.66 -0.65 17.35
C LEU A 68 -22.85 -1.10 15.90
N ILE A 69 -21.88 -1.84 15.35
CA ILE A 69 -22.01 -2.44 14.01
C ILE A 69 -23.23 -3.37 13.97
N GLY A 70 -23.44 -4.22 14.97
CA GLY A 70 -24.62 -5.09 15.05
C GLY A 70 -25.96 -4.36 15.12
N GLU A 71 -25.99 -3.15 15.69
CA GLU A 71 -27.18 -2.30 15.79
C GLU A 71 -27.42 -1.47 14.51
N MET A 72 -26.36 -1.05 13.83
CA MET A 72 -26.42 -0.12 12.70
C MET A 72 -26.35 -0.78 11.32
N ALA A 73 -25.78 -1.99 11.22
CA ALA A 73 -25.53 -2.64 9.93
C ALA A 73 -26.82 -2.97 9.18
N GLU A 74 -26.91 -2.49 7.94
CA GLU A 74 -27.95 -2.91 7.02
C GLU A 74 -27.68 -4.33 6.47
N PRO A 75 -28.71 -5.13 6.13
CA PRO A 75 -28.53 -6.49 5.61
C PRO A 75 -27.60 -6.60 4.40
N ARG A 76 -27.54 -5.55 3.56
CA ARG A 76 -26.67 -5.51 2.38
C ARG A 76 -25.17 -5.51 2.70
N LEU A 77 -24.79 -5.09 3.91
CA LEU A 77 -23.38 -4.94 4.34
C LEU A 77 -22.81 -6.24 4.92
N LEU A 78 -23.68 -7.19 5.32
CA LEU A 78 -23.28 -8.37 6.07
C LEU A 78 -22.25 -9.25 5.36
N GLU A 79 -22.31 -9.35 4.04
CA GLU A 79 -21.35 -10.14 3.26
C GLU A 79 -19.94 -9.52 3.25
N SER A 80 -19.84 -8.19 3.18
CA SER A 80 -18.56 -7.47 3.30
C SER A 80 -18.04 -7.50 4.74
N LEU A 81 -18.92 -7.30 5.74
CA LEU A 81 -18.54 -7.38 7.15
C LEU A 81 -17.96 -8.75 7.56
N LYS A 82 -18.46 -9.85 6.98
CA LYS A 82 -17.94 -11.21 7.20
C LYS A 82 -16.51 -11.43 6.68
N ARG A 83 -16.03 -10.59 5.75
CA ARG A 83 -14.67 -10.64 5.20
C ARG A 83 -13.66 -9.88 6.07
N GLY A 84 -14.16 -9.00 6.91
CA GLY A 84 -13.40 -8.25 7.90
C GLY A 84 -13.40 -8.91 9.27
N GLY A 85 -13.21 -8.10 10.31
CA GLY A 85 -13.24 -8.60 11.68
C GLY A 85 -12.75 -7.60 12.73
N VAL A 86 -12.91 -7.97 13.99
CA VAL A 86 -12.33 -7.25 15.13
C VAL A 86 -11.28 -8.14 15.77
N PHE A 87 -10.06 -7.63 15.84
CA PHE A 87 -8.90 -8.30 16.39
C PHE A 87 -8.41 -7.52 17.61
N ILE A 88 -8.10 -8.26 18.67
CA ILE A 88 -7.52 -7.69 19.89
C ILE A 88 -6.04 -8.05 19.88
N ALA A 89 -5.18 -7.05 20.02
CA ALA A 89 -3.74 -7.18 20.19
C ALA A 89 -3.35 -6.85 21.63
N GLU A 90 -2.23 -7.40 22.11
CA GLU A 90 -1.66 -7.12 23.43
C GLU A 90 -1.23 -5.65 23.54
N ASP A 91 -0.62 -5.12 22.48
CA ASP A 91 -0.17 -3.74 22.41
C ASP A 91 -0.16 -3.19 20.97
N VAL A 92 0.20 -1.90 20.85
CA VAL A 92 0.25 -1.18 19.57
C VAL A 92 1.32 -1.74 18.64
N GLU A 93 2.41 -2.31 19.19
CA GLU A 93 3.49 -2.88 18.39
C GLU A 93 3.05 -4.20 17.74
N GLU A 94 2.39 -5.09 18.49
CA GLU A 94 1.80 -6.31 17.93
C GLU A 94 0.75 -5.96 16.86
N ALA A 95 -0.13 -5.00 17.16
CA ALA A 95 -1.13 -4.53 16.22
C ALA A 95 -0.50 -4.04 14.89
N LEU A 96 0.56 -3.24 14.97
CA LEU A 96 1.28 -2.76 13.79
C LEU A 96 2.07 -3.86 13.08
N ASN A 97 2.61 -4.84 13.79
CA ASN A 97 3.26 -6.00 13.17
C ASN A 97 2.25 -6.79 12.33
N PHE A 98 1.05 -7.01 12.86
CA PHE A 98 -0.05 -7.59 12.11
C PHE A 98 -0.45 -6.72 10.91
N LEU A 99 -0.67 -5.41 11.09
CA LEU A 99 -1.09 -4.52 10.02
C LEU A 99 -0.05 -4.36 8.92
N ASN A 100 1.24 -4.33 9.27
CA ASN A 100 2.33 -4.34 8.30
C ASN A 100 2.41 -5.66 7.54
N LEU A 101 2.05 -6.79 8.18
CA LEU A 101 1.92 -8.07 7.51
C LEU A 101 0.64 -8.15 6.67
N TYR A 102 -0.45 -7.52 7.07
CA TYR A 102 -1.70 -7.47 6.33
C TYR A 102 -1.55 -6.60 5.07
N ALA A 103 -0.88 -5.45 5.23
CA ALA A 103 -0.62 -4.44 4.20
C ALA A 103 -1.92 -3.91 3.57
N PRO A 104 -2.75 -3.18 4.37
CA PRO A 104 -4.07 -2.73 3.95
C PRO A 104 -4.01 -1.69 2.83
N GLU A 105 -5.11 -1.58 2.08
CA GLU A 105 -5.33 -0.49 1.14
C GLU A 105 -5.41 0.85 1.89
N HIS A 106 -6.34 0.97 2.85
CA HIS A 106 -6.50 2.12 3.73
C HIS A 106 -6.18 1.76 5.18
N LEU A 107 -5.38 2.59 5.87
CA LEU A 107 -5.07 2.44 7.29
C LEU A 107 -5.46 3.71 8.07
N GLU A 108 -6.39 3.61 9.01
CA GLU A 108 -6.74 4.69 9.93
C GLU A 108 -6.09 4.47 11.30
N LEU A 109 -5.55 5.54 11.88
CA LEU A 109 -4.88 5.53 13.19
C LEU A 109 -5.70 6.34 14.21
N PHE A 110 -6.52 5.63 14.99
CA PHE A 110 -7.31 6.15 16.12
C PHE A 110 -6.59 5.89 17.45
N VAL A 111 -5.42 6.52 17.61
CA VAL A 111 -4.60 6.41 18.82
C VAL A 111 -4.25 7.78 19.38
N GLU A 112 -3.85 7.87 20.65
CA GLU A 112 -3.56 9.14 21.31
C GLU A 112 -2.42 9.93 20.64
N ASN A 113 -1.42 9.24 20.07
CA ASN A 113 -0.29 9.86 19.37
C ASN A 113 -0.05 9.18 18.00
N PRO A 114 -0.86 9.54 16.98
CA PRO A 114 -0.81 8.88 15.68
C PRO A 114 0.51 9.13 14.95
N GLU A 115 1.21 10.24 15.19
CA GLU A 115 2.51 10.55 14.58
C GLU A 115 3.61 9.58 15.04
N LYS A 116 3.62 9.22 16.32
CA LYS A 116 4.55 8.21 16.85
C LYS A 116 4.27 6.86 16.21
N VAL A 117 3.00 6.48 16.09
CA VAL A 117 2.56 5.20 15.50
C VAL A 117 2.89 5.16 14.00
N LEU A 118 2.68 6.25 13.28
CA LEU A 118 2.99 6.38 11.85
C LEU A 118 4.43 6.00 11.52
N SER A 119 5.40 6.35 12.39
CA SER A 119 6.82 6.01 12.17
C SER A 119 7.11 4.51 12.10
N MET A 120 6.19 3.67 12.58
CA MET A 120 6.28 2.21 12.56
C MET A 120 5.45 1.57 11.44
N VAL A 121 4.64 2.36 10.72
CA VAL A 121 3.91 1.90 9.53
C VAL A 121 4.89 1.72 8.38
N ARG A 122 4.94 0.50 7.85
CA ARG A 122 5.79 0.11 6.71
C ARG A 122 4.97 -0.14 5.45
N ASN A 123 3.80 -0.76 5.59
CA ASN A 123 2.96 -1.17 4.47
C ASN A 123 1.52 -0.71 4.67
N ALA A 124 1.08 0.26 3.87
CA ALA A 124 -0.31 0.68 3.69
C ALA A 124 -0.42 1.45 2.36
N GLY A 125 -1.56 1.39 1.67
CA GLY A 125 -1.77 2.18 0.45
C GLY A 125 -1.90 3.67 0.76
N SER A 126 -2.77 4.01 1.71
CA SER A 126 -2.93 5.36 2.27
C SER A 126 -3.13 5.28 3.79
N VAL A 127 -2.61 6.28 4.52
CA VAL A 127 -2.69 6.34 5.99
C VAL A 127 -3.41 7.60 6.42
N PHE A 128 -4.36 7.45 7.34
CA PHE A 128 -5.18 8.53 7.86
C PHE A 128 -4.98 8.68 9.37
N LEU A 129 -4.73 9.91 9.82
CA LEU A 129 -4.28 10.19 11.18
C LEU A 129 -5.37 10.86 12.01
N GLY A 130 -5.76 10.22 13.10
CA GLY A 130 -6.65 10.81 14.10
C GLY A 130 -8.13 10.85 13.70
N PRO A 131 -9.00 11.25 14.64
CA PRO A 131 -10.45 11.07 14.54
C PRO A 131 -11.16 12.01 13.56
N LEU A 132 -10.47 13.00 13.00
CA LEU A 132 -11.04 13.96 12.05
C LEU A 132 -10.62 13.68 10.60
N THR A 133 -10.02 12.51 10.35
CA THR A 133 -9.46 12.15 9.06
C THR A 133 -10.00 10.78 8.62
N PRO A 134 -11.31 10.62 8.40
CA PRO A 134 -11.85 9.35 7.91
C PRO A 134 -11.39 9.10 6.47
N ALA A 135 -11.28 7.83 6.07
CA ALA A 135 -10.79 7.39 4.75
C ALA A 135 -11.57 8.04 3.60
N VAL A 136 -12.88 8.27 3.80
CA VAL A 136 -13.76 8.95 2.85
C VAL A 136 -13.28 10.36 2.45
N LEU A 137 -12.52 11.04 3.31
CA LEU A 137 -11.91 12.33 2.96
C LEU A 137 -10.77 12.13 1.95
N GLY A 138 -10.04 11.02 2.06
CA GLY A 138 -9.08 10.52 1.06
C GLY A 138 -9.73 10.26 -0.29
N ASP A 139 -10.89 9.62 -0.27
CA ASP A 139 -11.61 9.23 -1.47
C ASP A 139 -12.08 10.41 -2.31
N TYR A 140 -12.28 11.58 -1.69
CA TYR A 140 -12.95 12.69 -2.35
C TYR A 140 -12.21 14.03 -2.33
N ALA A 141 -11.51 14.39 -1.25
CA ALA A 141 -11.24 15.81 -0.98
C ALA A 141 -9.85 16.18 -0.45
N THR A 142 -9.10 15.27 0.18
CA THR A 142 -7.73 15.60 0.65
C THR A 142 -6.75 15.86 -0.48
N GLY A 143 -7.04 15.35 -1.69
CA GLY A 143 -6.21 15.51 -2.89
C GLY A 143 -5.25 14.34 -3.15
N VAL A 144 -5.25 13.30 -2.31
CA VAL A 144 -4.54 12.05 -2.60
C VAL A 144 -5.33 11.20 -3.60
N SER A 145 -4.66 10.26 -4.27
CA SER A 145 -5.34 9.30 -5.13
C SER A 145 -5.96 8.19 -4.29
N HIS A 146 -7.22 7.84 -4.57
CA HIS A 146 -7.88 6.67 -4.00
C HIS A 146 -7.66 5.38 -4.82
N VAL A 147 -6.89 5.44 -5.91
CA VAL A 147 -6.52 4.25 -6.66
C VAL A 147 -5.31 3.65 -5.97
N LEU A 148 -5.58 2.69 -5.07
CA LEU A 148 -4.60 2.13 -4.15
C LEU A 148 -4.41 0.61 -4.37
N PRO A 149 -3.25 0.06 -3.99
CA PRO A 149 -3.02 -1.38 -4.03
C PRO A 149 -3.83 -2.10 -2.95
N THR A 150 -4.49 -3.20 -3.33
CA THR A 150 -5.24 -4.07 -2.41
C THR A 150 -4.65 -5.49 -2.37
N GLY A 151 -5.21 -6.38 -1.55
CA GLY A 151 -4.81 -7.78 -1.47
C GLY A 151 -3.39 -7.98 -0.93
N GLY A 152 -2.92 -7.07 -0.09
CA GLY A 152 -1.56 -7.04 0.44
C GLY A 152 -0.50 -6.52 -0.52
N ALA A 153 -0.87 -5.97 -1.68
CA ALA A 153 0.07 -5.41 -2.66
C ALA A 153 0.76 -4.13 -2.17
N ALA A 154 0.24 -3.46 -1.12
CA ALA A 154 0.89 -2.31 -0.49
C ALA A 154 2.31 -2.62 0.07
N ARG A 155 2.73 -3.90 0.12
CA ARG A 155 4.11 -4.30 0.44
C ARG A 155 5.13 -3.95 -0.63
N PHE A 156 4.71 -3.80 -1.88
CA PHE A 156 5.62 -3.62 -3.02
C PHE A 156 5.07 -2.68 -4.09
N SER A 157 3.82 -2.22 -3.97
CA SER A 157 3.18 -1.25 -4.84
C SER A 157 2.80 0.00 -4.07
N SER A 158 2.86 1.15 -4.75
CA SER A 158 2.34 2.42 -4.25
C SER A 158 0.93 2.66 -4.77
N GLY A 159 0.21 3.59 -4.14
CA GLY A 159 -0.98 4.20 -4.77
C GLY A 159 -0.63 4.91 -6.07
N LEU A 160 -1.61 5.11 -6.94
CA LEU A 160 -1.42 5.79 -8.22
C LEU A 160 -0.93 7.23 -8.00
N THR A 161 0.13 7.60 -8.71
CA THR A 161 0.78 8.92 -8.67
C THR A 161 0.95 9.48 -10.08
N PRO A 162 1.31 10.77 -10.22
CA PRO A 162 1.72 11.32 -11.52
C PRO A 162 2.91 10.58 -12.15
N LEU A 163 3.76 9.91 -11.36
CA LEU A 163 4.93 9.20 -11.88
C LEU A 163 4.54 7.96 -12.70
N ASP A 164 3.37 7.36 -12.42
CA ASP A 164 2.85 6.20 -13.15
C ASP A 164 2.46 6.54 -14.60
N PHE A 165 2.29 7.83 -14.90
CA PHE A 165 2.03 8.34 -16.25
C PHE A 165 3.31 8.76 -16.98
N LEU A 166 4.48 8.63 -16.34
CA LEU A 166 5.77 8.99 -16.89
C LEU A 166 6.60 7.74 -17.23
N LYS A 167 7.57 7.93 -18.11
CA LYS A 167 8.63 6.95 -18.37
C LYS A 167 9.97 7.61 -18.09
N VAL A 168 10.77 6.98 -17.24
CA VAL A 168 12.14 7.46 -16.95
C VAL A 168 13.09 6.88 -18.00
N LEU A 169 13.57 7.72 -18.91
CA LEU A 169 14.62 7.35 -19.86
C LEU A 169 15.99 7.76 -19.30
N THR A 170 16.94 6.82 -19.28
CA THR A 170 18.34 7.14 -18.93
C THR A 170 19.11 7.50 -20.18
N ILE A 171 19.87 8.61 -20.12
CA ILE A 171 20.69 9.10 -21.23
C ILE A 171 22.12 9.24 -20.71
N GLN A 172 23.07 8.65 -21.44
CA GLN A 172 24.47 8.60 -21.03
C GLN A 172 25.36 9.14 -22.13
N ARG A 173 26.31 10.01 -21.76
CA ARG A 173 27.39 10.48 -22.62
C ARG A 173 28.68 10.41 -21.81
N VAL A 174 29.71 9.81 -22.40
CA VAL A 174 31.06 9.80 -21.85
C VAL A 174 31.99 10.52 -22.82
N ASP A 175 32.89 11.34 -22.30
CA ASP A 175 33.96 11.94 -23.08
C ASP A 175 35.18 11.01 -23.16
N ALA A 176 36.26 11.49 -23.77
CA ALA A 176 37.46 10.69 -23.98
C ALA A 176 38.15 10.27 -22.67
N GLU A 177 38.19 11.17 -21.68
CA GLU A 177 38.85 10.92 -20.40
C GLU A 177 38.01 9.97 -19.52
N GLY A 178 36.71 10.19 -19.45
CA GLY A 178 35.77 9.28 -18.79
C GLY A 178 35.82 7.88 -19.40
N PHE A 179 35.90 7.77 -20.73
CA PHE A 179 36.01 6.47 -21.39
C PHE A 179 37.31 5.76 -21.00
N LYS A 180 38.45 6.45 -21.03
CA LYS A 180 39.75 5.88 -20.61
C LYS A 180 39.70 5.37 -19.17
N THR A 181 39.06 6.12 -18.29
CA THR A 181 38.92 5.78 -16.87
C THR A 181 38.04 4.55 -16.66
N LEU A 182 36.89 4.47 -17.32
CA LEU A 182 35.91 3.40 -17.12
C LEU A 182 36.26 2.11 -17.90
N ARG A 183 36.95 2.24 -19.03
CA ARG A 183 37.19 1.14 -19.99
C ARG A 183 37.77 -0.10 -19.34
N LYS A 184 38.82 0.05 -18.50
CA LYS A 184 39.52 -1.11 -17.92
C LYS A 184 38.60 -1.93 -17.01
N ALA A 185 37.77 -1.27 -16.21
CA ALA A 185 36.80 -1.94 -15.34
C ALA A 185 35.72 -2.65 -16.18
N ALA A 186 35.14 -1.96 -17.17
CA ALA A 186 34.12 -2.53 -18.03
C ALA A 186 34.64 -3.72 -18.87
N GLU A 187 35.87 -3.66 -19.38
CA GLU A 187 36.49 -4.79 -20.09
C GLU A 187 36.71 -5.99 -19.18
N ARG A 188 37.12 -5.76 -17.92
CA ARG A 188 37.32 -6.82 -16.95
C ARG A 188 36.00 -7.49 -16.59
N LEU A 189 34.94 -6.73 -16.37
CA LEU A 189 33.60 -7.26 -16.12
C LEU A 189 33.13 -8.11 -17.30
N ALA A 190 33.24 -7.59 -18.53
CA ALA A 190 32.88 -8.35 -19.73
C ALA A 190 33.67 -9.67 -19.87
N GLN A 191 34.94 -9.70 -19.46
CA GLN A 191 35.74 -10.92 -19.44
C GLN A 191 35.23 -11.93 -18.40
N VAL A 192 34.92 -11.46 -17.17
CA VAL A 192 34.42 -12.31 -16.08
C VAL A 192 33.05 -12.90 -16.42
N GLU A 193 32.20 -12.14 -17.09
CA GLU A 193 30.88 -12.59 -17.56
C GLU A 193 30.96 -13.47 -18.83
N GLY A 194 32.15 -13.62 -19.44
CA GLY A 194 32.34 -14.38 -20.68
C GLY A 194 31.76 -13.69 -21.94
N LEU A 195 31.40 -12.41 -21.85
CA LEU A 195 30.80 -11.63 -22.94
C LEU A 195 31.87 -11.04 -23.87
N ARG A 196 32.48 -11.89 -24.72
CA ARG A 196 33.57 -11.51 -25.65
C ARG A 196 33.31 -10.20 -26.39
N TRP A 197 32.16 -10.06 -27.04
CA TRP A 197 31.86 -8.90 -27.88
C TRP A 197 31.63 -7.60 -27.11
N HIS A 198 31.24 -7.66 -25.84
CA HIS A 198 31.18 -6.46 -24.99
C HIS A 198 32.60 -5.91 -24.75
N GLY A 199 33.56 -6.80 -24.46
CA GLY A 199 34.97 -6.43 -24.35
C GLY A 199 35.56 -5.93 -25.66
N GLU A 200 35.27 -6.59 -26.79
CA GLU A 200 35.73 -6.13 -28.10
C GLU A 200 35.14 -4.77 -28.49
N ALA A 201 33.88 -4.49 -28.15
CA ALA A 201 33.26 -3.19 -28.39
C ALA A 201 34.03 -2.06 -27.67
N LEU A 202 34.49 -2.31 -26.44
CA LEU A 202 35.35 -1.38 -25.71
C LEU A 202 36.73 -1.25 -26.36
N ARG A 203 37.36 -2.38 -26.73
CA ARG A 203 38.69 -2.39 -27.35
C ARG A 203 38.76 -1.71 -28.71
N ALA A 204 37.70 -1.80 -29.50
CA ALA A 204 37.61 -1.21 -30.83
C ALA A 204 37.65 0.32 -30.83
N ARG A 205 37.25 0.96 -29.72
CA ARG A 205 37.27 2.43 -29.58
C ARG A 205 38.69 2.90 -29.24
N ARG A 206 39.28 3.64 -30.18
CA ARG A 206 40.60 4.27 -30.04
C ARG A 206 40.38 5.69 -29.54
N VAL A 207 40.88 5.99 -28.35
CA VAL A 207 40.66 7.26 -27.62
C VAL A 207 41.94 7.68 -26.92
#